data_AF-A0A178APX0-F1
#
_entry.id   AF-A0A178APX0-F1
#
_cell.length_a   1.000
_cell.length_b   1.000
_cell.length_c   1.000
_cell.angle_alpha   90.00
_cell.angle_beta   90.00
_cell.angle_gamma   90.00
#
_symmetry.space_group_name_H-M   'P 1'
#
loop_
_entity.id
_entity.type
_entity.pdbx_description
1 polymer ?
#
loop_
_entity_poly.entity_id
_entity_poly.type
_entity_poly.pdbx_seq_one_letter_code
_entity_poly.pdbx_strand_id
1 'polypeptide(L)'
;MDRIDASLEVINLICTTLIFIQEVTKGSQASISTSTHLSRVHGFLDAFSDLCFSDVTGLLRDARVAESLVLDVYKSLFTLNKALAAHREAWRYVSVASEAKQQRDGRHRTSTITSGLDGQKEMWRKEMKHRSQLWRERASAGVRSVLFDSEEMDSLLNACDIGTDRLRHTLSIVLLIAGEPSPHYPSHSHSLQLGIGNMLERQRRLGLRPSENYRPLTGQLRKSVSIALPNKSLMKTVYNDGGEEIDVMVEVRPYSETPAGSIKQLAWYLSASSPPLAPFRQYEIRPAYEMLTLSCVGYMDDPTNARSLILYRSPRSHPWASDPPSLHNVVAKGWASKMSLSQRFDLSRTLAASILDIHTSGSLHSNIMSKEIVMLPRKLNDAESSPYLLGWGVDTPLRDSVAILEPNLYRHQTQFGLRPLPSTTEQDIYSLGVVLLEIGLWTTMSTVFKNLLETSPRFGTREERALFKKVNRVILDLAYSPDLRKEMGARYAKVVQLCLEWNHKDAIESMLDFRRQVVDVLEVGCRL
;
A
#
# COMPACT_ATOMS: atom_id res chain seq x y z
N MET A 1 19.79 -25.87 -9.20
CA MET A 1 18.50 -25.83 -8.51
C MET A 1 17.71 -24.68 -9.08
N ASP A 2 16.49 -24.93 -9.55
CA ASP A 2 15.59 -23.87 -10.02
C ASP A 2 15.34 -22.88 -8.86
N ARG A 3 15.25 -21.58 -9.14
CA ARG A 3 14.96 -20.55 -8.12
C ARG A 3 13.59 -20.77 -7.49
N ILE A 4 12.66 -21.37 -8.24
CA ILE A 4 11.33 -21.71 -7.77
C ILE A 4 11.41 -22.79 -6.68
N ASP A 5 12.10 -23.89 -6.95
CA ASP A 5 12.26 -24.99 -5.98
C ASP A 5 13.06 -24.53 -4.75
N ALA A 6 14.12 -23.75 -4.94
CA ALA A 6 14.89 -23.17 -3.83
C ALA A 6 14.02 -22.22 -2.97
N SER A 7 13.10 -21.47 -3.57
CA SER A 7 12.18 -20.61 -2.83
C SER A 7 11.19 -21.41 -1.99
N LEU A 8 10.67 -22.52 -2.52
CA LEU A 8 9.78 -23.43 -1.81
C LEU A 8 10.46 -24.06 -0.58
N GLU A 9 11.72 -24.48 -0.72
CA GLU A 9 12.51 -24.97 0.42
C GLU A 9 12.71 -23.90 1.50
N VAL A 10 13.00 -22.66 1.08
CA VAL A 10 13.16 -21.54 2.02
C VAL A 10 11.84 -21.23 2.73
N ILE A 11 10.70 -21.27 2.05
CA ILE A 11 9.38 -21.12 2.70
C ILE A 11 9.18 -22.18 3.78
N ASN A 12 9.43 -23.45 3.45
CA ASN A 12 9.28 -24.55 4.41
C ASN A 12 10.18 -24.35 5.65
N LEU A 13 11.40 -23.86 5.44
CA LEU A 13 12.35 -23.56 6.51
C LEU A 13 11.88 -22.39 7.40
N ILE A 14 11.33 -21.34 6.78
CA ILE A 14 10.74 -20.19 7.48
C ILE A 14 9.55 -20.68 8.32
N CYS A 15 8.58 -21.35 7.72
CA CYS A 15 7.38 -21.86 8.42
C CYS A 15 7.75 -22.75 9.60
N THR A 16 8.72 -23.65 9.42
CA THR A 16 9.23 -24.51 10.50
C THR A 16 9.82 -23.68 11.65
N THR A 17 10.57 -22.63 11.33
CA THR A 17 11.16 -21.73 12.34
C THR A 17 10.09 -20.91 13.06
N LEU A 18 9.05 -20.44 12.36
CA LEU A 18 7.92 -19.73 12.97
C LEU A 18 7.14 -20.62 13.93
N ILE A 19 6.87 -21.88 13.58
CA ILE A 19 6.24 -22.85 14.48
C ILE A 19 7.09 -23.03 15.74
N PHE A 20 8.41 -23.18 15.59
CA PHE A 20 9.32 -23.30 16.73
C PHE A 20 9.22 -22.08 17.67
N ILE A 21 9.32 -20.87 17.13
CA ILE A 21 9.21 -19.62 17.90
C ILE A 21 7.87 -19.55 18.62
N GLN A 22 6.78 -19.81 17.87
CA GLN A 22 5.43 -19.78 18.42
C GLN A 22 5.28 -20.77 19.57
N GLU A 23 5.75 -22.01 19.40
CA GLU A 23 5.72 -22.99 20.47
C GLU A 23 6.54 -22.49 21.64
N VAL A 24 7.83 -22.19 21.50
CA VAL A 24 8.73 -21.80 22.61
C VAL A 24 8.19 -20.63 23.43
N THR A 25 7.52 -19.66 22.80
CA THR A 25 6.98 -18.46 23.44
C THR A 25 5.61 -18.65 24.12
N LYS A 26 4.97 -19.82 24.00
CA LYS A 26 3.69 -20.13 24.69
C LYS A 26 3.84 -20.04 26.21
N GLY A 27 3.06 -19.14 26.83
CA GLY A 27 2.95 -19.00 28.29
C GLY A 27 3.65 -17.77 28.88
N SER A 28 4.30 -16.92 28.07
CA SER A 28 4.79 -15.59 28.50
C SER A 28 3.65 -14.57 28.57
N GLN A 29 3.74 -13.53 29.40
CA GLN A 29 2.70 -12.47 29.49
C GLN A 29 2.47 -11.73 28.16
N ALA A 30 3.47 -11.70 27.26
CA ALA A 30 3.37 -11.17 25.90
C ALA A 30 2.93 -12.22 24.83
N SER A 31 2.58 -13.45 25.22
CA SER A 31 2.49 -14.58 24.28
C SER A 31 1.31 -14.52 23.32
N ILE A 32 0.21 -13.86 23.68
CA ILE A 32 -1.03 -13.91 22.88
C ILE A 32 -0.87 -13.12 21.58
N SER A 33 -0.41 -11.86 21.66
CA SER A 33 -0.21 -10.98 20.49
C SER A 33 0.85 -11.53 19.53
N THR A 34 1.98 -11.98 20.07
CA THR A 34 3.06 -12.60 19.30
C THR A 34 2.60 -13.88 18.62
N SER A 35 1.88 -14.75 19.33
CA SER A 35 1.36 -16.00 18.77
C SER A 35 0.33 -15.74 17.66
N THR A 36 -0.57 -14.77 17.82
CA THR A 36 -1.54 -14.44 16.77
C THR A 36 -0.85 -13.84 15.55
N HIS A 37 0.17 -13.01 15.73
CA HIS A 37 0.99 -12.47 14.65
C HIS A 37 1.70 -13.60 13.88
N LEU A 38 2.45 -14.47 14.56
CA LEU A 38 3.19 -15.56 13.91
C LEU A 38 2.26 -16.52 13.15
N SER A 39 1.09 -16.85 13.72
CA SER A 39 0.06 -17.65 13.03
C SER A 39 -0.42 -16.99 11.73
N ARG A 40 -0.53 -15.65 11.70
CA ARG A 40 -0.91 -14.92 10.48
C ARG A 40 0.17 -14.99 9.42
N VAL A 41 1.43 -14.77 9.80
CA VAL A 41 2.59 -14.86 8.89
C VAL A 41 2.69 -16.27 8.30
N HIS A 42 2.52 -17.30 9.14
CA HIS A 42 2.48 -18.69 8.69
C HIS A 42 1.32 -18.93 7.71
N GLY A 43 0.10 -18.49 8.04
CA GLY A 43 -1.06 -18.64 7.16
C GLY A 43 -0.90 -17.91 5.82
N PHE A 44 -0.24 -16.74 5.83
CA PHE A 44 0.13 -16.02 4.61
C PHE A 44 1.11 -16.84 3.76
N LEU A 45 2.19 -17.36 4.35
CA LEU A 45 3.22 -18.10 3.63
C LEU A 45 2.70 -19.43 3.06
N ASP A 46 1.83 -20.12 3.79
CA ASP A 46 1.15 -21.32 3.29
C ASP A 46 0.28 -20.98 2.06
N ALA A 47 -0.61 -19.98 2.18
CA ALA A 47 -1.46 -19.56 1.07
C ALA A 47 -0.65 -19.03 -0.13
N PHE A 48 0.46 -18.34 0.13
CA PHE A 48 1.37 -17.84 -0.89
C PHE A 48 2.07 -19.01 -1.60
N SER A 49 2.52 -20.01 -0.83
CA SER A 49 3.14 -21.22 -1.35
C SER A 49 2.19 -21.97 -2.29
N ASP A 50 0.96 -22.19 -1.84
CA ASP A 50 -0.05 -22.93 -2.59
C ASP A 50 -0.40 -22.23 -3.91
N LEU A 51 -0.52 -20.90 -3.90
CA LEU A 51 -0.84 -20.11 -5.09
C LEU A 51 0.34 -19.98 -6.07
N CYS A 52 1.56 -19.77 -5.56
CA CYS A 52 2.71 -19.43 -6.38
C CYS A 52 3.53 -20.64 -6.87
N PHE A 53 3.56 -21.73 -6.10
CA PHE A 53 4.49 -22.85 -6.30
C PHE A 53 3.82 -24.21 -6.57
N SER A 54 2.48 -24.30 -6.59
CA SER A 54 1.75 -25.51 -6.98
C SER A 54 2.32 -26.13 -8.27
N ASP A 55 2.48 -27.46 -8.28
CA ASP A 55 3.07 -28.19 -9.41
C ASP A 55 2.26 -28.05 -10.71
N VAL A 56 0.95 -27.83 -10.59
CA VAL A 56 0.02 -27.77 -11.74
C VAL A 56 -0.39 -26.34 -12.09
N THR A 57 -0.50 -25.46 -11.08
CA THR A 57 -1.11 -24.12 -11.23
C THR A 57 -0.29 -23.01 -10.60
N GLY A 58 0.97 -23.25 -10.25
CA GLY A 58 1.83 -22.28 -9.59
C GLY A 58 2.08 -21.06 -10.48
N LEU A 59 1.63 -19.88 -10.03
CA LEU A 59 1.72 -18.64 -10.81
C LEU A 59 3.14 -18.30 -11.26
N LEU A 60 4.16 -18.62 -10.45
CA LEU A 60 5.55 -18.30 -10.79
C LEU A 60 6.13 -19.18 -11.90
N ARG A 61 5.44 -20.26 -12.28
CA ARG A 61 5.81 -21.12 -13.40
C ARG A 61 5.15 -20.67 -14.72
N ASP A 62 4.28 -19.66 -14.69
CA ASP A 62 3.63 -19.11 -15.90
C ASP A 62 4.66 -18.38 -16.78
N ALA A 63 4.65 -18.67 -18.09
CA ALA A 63 5.59 -18.11 -19.06
C ALA A 63 5.52 -16.59 -19.20
N ARG A 64 4.41 -15.95 -18.77
CA ARG A 64 4.23 -14.49 -18.77
C ARG A 64 4.88 -13.81 -17.58
N VAL A 65 5.22 -14.55 -16.52
CA VAL A 65 5.86 -13.99 -15.33
C VAL A 65 7.34 -13.74 -15.61
N ALA A 66 7.75 -12.48 -15.51
CA ALA A 66 9.13 -12.08 -15.72
C ALA A 66 10.09 -12.71 -14.70
N GLU A 67 11.31 -13.05 -15.13
CA GLU A 67 12.34 -13.63 -14.25
C GLU A 67 12.70 -12.69 -13.09
N SER A 68 12.57 -11.38 -13.27
CA SER A 68 12.80 -10.38 -12.23
C SER A 68 11.81 -10.49 -11.06
N LEU A 69 10.56 -10.89 -11.30
CA LEU A 69 9.56 -11.15 -10.27
C LEU A 69 9.91 -12.42 -9.49
N VAL A 70 10.32 -13.50 -10.17
CA VAL A 70 10.77 -14.74 -9.53
C VAL A 70 12.02 -14.47 -8.67
N LEU A 71 12.97 -13.70 -9.18
CA LEU A 71 14.17 -13.29 -8.44
C LEU A 71 13.81 -12.43 -7.22
N ASP A 72 12.80 -11.59 -7.33
CA ASP A 72 12.34 -10.74 -6.25
C ASP A 72 11.67 -11.52 -5.12
N VAL A 73 10.83 -12.52 -5.45
CA VAL A 73 10.29 -13.48 -4.47
C VAL A 73 11.42 -14.19 -3.74
N TYR A 74 12.39 -14.73 -4.49
CA TYR A 74 13.54 -15.42 -3.92
C TYR A 74 14.34 -14.53 -2.96
N LYS A 75 14.65 -13.29 -3.36
CA LYS A 75 15.37 -12.31 -2.51
C LYS A 75 14.59 -11.93 -1.25
N SER A 76 13.27 -11.77 -1.37
CA SER A 76 12.38 -11.44 -0.25
C SER A 76 12.35 -12.57 0.78
N LEU A 77 12.18 -13.81 0.32
CA LEU A 77 12.24 -15.01 1.16
C LEU A 77 13.61 -15.19 1.82
N PHE A 78 14.69 -15.01 1.06
CA PHE A 78 16.04 -15.14 1.60
C PHE A 78 16.31 -14.10 2.69
N THR A 79 15.86 -12.85 2.50
CA THR A 79 15.98 -11.79 3.49
C THR A 79 15.22 -12.12 4.77
N LEU A 80 13.98 -12.61 4.65
CA LEU A 80 13.18 -13.05 5.80
C LEU A 80 13.84 -14.24 6.52
N ASN A 81 14.31 -15.24 5.77
CA ASN A 81 15.04 -16.38 6.33
C ASN A 81 16.36 -15.96 7.02
N LYS A 82 17.01 -14.90 6.55
CA LYS A 82 18.20 -14.32 7.20
C LYS A 82 17.84 -13.70 8.55
N ALA A 83 16.72 -12.98 8.65
CA ALA A 83 16.24 -12.42 9.91
C ALA A 83 15.92 -13.52 10.94
N LEU A 84 15.48 -14.70 10.48
CA LEU A 84 15.17 -15.84 11.34
C LEU A 84 16.37 -16.76 11.64
N ALA A 85 17.60 -16.37 11.27
CA ALA A 85 18.75 -17.27 11.31
C ALA A 85 19.10 -17.77 12.72
N ALA A 86 19.09 -16.89 13.73
CA ALA A 86 19.42 -17.26 15.11
C ALA A 86 18.43 -18.31 15.68
N HIS A 87 17.14 -18.05 15.49
CA HIS A 87 16.05 -18.96 15.85
C HIS A 87 16.12 -20.29 15.09
N ARG A 88 16.51 -20.24 13.81
CA ARG A 88 16.66 -21.43 12.98
C ARG A 88 17.78 -22.34 13.50
N GLU A 89 18.93 -21.77 13.82
CA GLU A 89 20.05 -22.56 14.35
C GLU A 89 19.71 -23.16 15.73
N ALA A 90 18.90 -22.46 16.55
CA ALA A 90 18.44 -22.96 17.84
C ALA A 90 17.68 -24.29 17.73
N TRP A 91 16.73 -24.42 16.78
CA TRP A 91 16.00 -25.68 16.61
C TRP A 91 16.75 -26.72 15.78
N ARG A 92 17.69 -26.32 14.90
CA ARG A 92 18.60 -27.26 14.23
C ARG A 92 19.51 -28.00 15.21
N TYR A 93 19.95 -27.31 16.27
CA TYR A 93 20.75 -27.93 17.33
C TYR A 93 20.00 -29.06 18.05
N VAL A 94 18.66 -28.98 18.13
CA VAL A 94 17.79 -30.03 18.67
C VAL A 94 17.80 -31.27 17.79
N SER A 95 17.79 -31.10 16.46
CA SER A 95 17.85 -32.21 15.51
C SER A 95 19.12 -33.04 15.68
N VAL A 96 20.29 -32.39 15.76
CA VAL A 96 21.58 -33.07 15.96
C VAL A 96 21.65 -33.78 17.32
N ALA A 97 21.16 -33.15 18.39
CA ALA A 97 21.15 -33.76 19.73
C ALA A 97 20.14 -34.92 19.87
N SER A 98 19.04 -34.87 19.12
CA SER A 98 18.03 -35.93 19.08
C SER A 98 18.49 -37.13 18.24
N GLU A 99 19.11 -36.87 17.08
CA GLU A 99 19.72 -37.90 16.22
C GLU A 99 20.90 -38.59 16.92
N ALA A 100 21.74 -37.85 17.64
CA ALA A 100 22.82 -38.41 18.45
C ALA A 100 22.30 -39.29 19.62
N LYS A 101 21.07 -39.06 20.09
CA LYS A 101 20.42 -39.87 21.13
C LYS A 101 19.69 -41.09 20.53
N GLN A 102 19.03 -40.94 19.38
CA GLN A 102 18.42 -42.06 18.63
C GLN A 102 19.48 -43.03 18.07
N GLN A 103 20.65 -42.55 17.65
CA GLN A 103 21.79 -43.40 17.28
C GLN A 103 22.38 -44.15 18.49
N ARG A 104 22.20 -43.63 19.71
CA ARG A 104 22.60 -44.32 20.96
C ARG A 104 21.55 -45.33 21.45
N ASP A 105 20.25 -45.07 21.22
CA ASP A 105 19.15 -45.88 21.78
C ASP A 105 18.56 -46.93 20.80
N GLY A 106 19.01 -47.01 19.55
CA GLY A 106 18.92 -48.25 18.77
C GLY A 106 18.19 -48.22 17.42
N ARG A 107 18.64 -49.14 16.57
CA ARG A 107 18.15 -49.51 15.23
C ARG A 107 16.66 -49.94 15.24
N HIS A 108 16.02 -49.68 14.10
CA HIS A 108 14.70 -50.12 13.62
C HIS A 108 13.49 -49.25 13.96
N ARG A 109 12.96 -48.58 12.93
CA ARG A 109 11.75 -49.03 12.20
C ARG A 109 11.50 -48.16 10.97
N THR A 110 11.77 -48.73 9.80
CA THR A 110 11.20 -48.30 8.53
C THR A 110 9.78 -48.87 8.45
N SER A 111 8.77 -48.01 8.57
CA SER A 111 7.41 -48.34 8.11
C SER A 111 6.94 -47.24 7.17
N THR A 112 6.90 -47.58 5.89
CA THR A 112 6.33 -46.79 4.81
C THR A 112 4.83 -46.66 5.04
N ILE A 113 4.37 -45.49 5.51
CA ILE A 113 2.96 -45.12 5.51
C ILE A 113 2.79 -44.10 4.39
N THR A 114 2.09 -44.50 3.34
CA THR A 114 1.56 -43.63 2.28
C THR A 114 0.44 -42.76 2.86
N SER A 115 0.79 -41.77 3.67
CA SER A 115 -0.10 -40.66 4.01
C SER A 115 0.04 -39.58 2.93
N GLY A 116 -1.07 -39.05 2.42
CA GLY A 116 -1.04 -37.90 1.50
C GLY A 116 -0.26 -36.71 2.07
N LEU A 117 0.11 -35.76 1.21
CA LEU A 117 0.93 -34.58 1.56
C LEU A 117 0.46 -33.84 2.82
N ASP A 118 -0.86 -33.71 3.02
CA ASP A 118 -1.44 -33.09 4.22
C ASP A 118 -1.24 -33.90 5.51
N GLY A 119 -1.28 -35.24 5.41
CA GLY A 119 -1.00 -36.13 6.55
C GLY A 119 0.47 -36.06 6.98
N GLN A 120 1.40 -35.93 6.03
CA GLN A 120 2.82 -35.73 6.32
C GLN A 120 3.09 -34.37 6.96
N LYS A 121 2.47 -33.30 6.45
CA LYS A 121 2.55 -31.96 7.05
C LYS A 121 2.07 -31.96 8.51
N GLU A 122 0.97 -32.62 8.81
CA GLU A 122 0.42 -32.67 10.18
C GLU A 122 1.29 -33.50 11.14
N MET A 123 1.84 -34.63 10.68
CA MET A 123 2.81 -35.39 11.47
C MET A 123 4.09 -34.59 11.75
N TRP A 124 4.60 -33.89 10.74
CA TRP A 124 5.78 -33.01 10.89
C TRP A 124 5.52 -31.88 11.88
N ARG A 125 4.34 -31.25 11.85
CA ARG A 125 3.95 -30.22 12.83
C ARG A 125 3.95 -30.77 14.25
N LYS A 126 3.41 -31.97 14.47
CA LYS A 126 3.41 -32.63 15.80
C LYS A 126 4.83 -32.91 16.28
N GLU A 127 5.68 -33.43 15.40
CA GLU A 127 7.10 -33.66 15.69
C GLU A 127 7.81 -32.36 16.07
N MET A 128 7.60 -31.28 15.31
CA MET A 128 8.20 -29.98 15.61
C MET A 128 7.71 -29.38 16.93
N LYS A 129 6.43 -29.59 17.29
CA LYS A 129 5.91 -29.19 18.61
C LYS A 129 6.65 -29.91 19.73
N HIS A 130 6.84 -31.23 19.60
CA HIS A 130 7.59 -32.01 20.58
C HIS A 130 9.04 -31.54 20.70
N ARG A 131 9.73 -31.32 19.58
CA ARG A 131 11.11 -30.78 19.56
C ARG A 131 11.22 -29.41 20.21
N SER A 132 10.24 -28.55 19.99
CA SER A 132 10.20 -27.20 20.57
C SER A 132 10.07 -27.25 22.09
N GLN A 133 9.28 -28.18 22.62
CA GLN A 133 9.16 -28.42 24.06
C GLN A 133 10.49 -28.92 24.65
N LEU A 134 11.12 -29.91 24.01
CA LEU A 134 12.42 -30.43 24.43
C LEU A 134 13.51 -29.35 24.46
N TRP A 135 13.52 -28.46 23.47
CA TRP A 135 14.44 -27.32 23.46
C TRP A 135 14.18 -26.39 24.64
N ARG A 136 12.91 -26.05 24.91
CA ARG A 136 12.54 -25.16 26.01
C ARG A 136 13.00 -25.70 27.36
N GLU A 137 12.91 -27.00 27.58
CA GLU A 137 13.36 -27.67 28.80
C GLU A 137 14.89 -27.67 28.95
N ARG A 138 15.63 -27.81 27.85
CA ARG A 138 17.10 -27.95 27.86
C ARG A 138 17.85 -26.62 27.75
N ALA A 139 17.23 -25.58 27.19
CA ALA A 139 17.89 -24.30 26.95
C ALA A 139 18.15 -23.55 28.26
N SER A 140 19.38 -23.05 28.41
CA SER A 140 19.76 -22.22 29.55
C SER A 140 18.92 -20.94 29.58
N ALA A 141 18.72 -20.38 30.78
CA ALA A 141 17.96 -19.14 30.95
C ALA A 141 18.58 -17.98 30.15
N GLY A 142 19.92 -17.93 30.05
CA GLY A 142 20.63 -16.92 29.27
C GLY A 142 20.34 -17.00 27.76
N VAL A 143 20.37 -18.20 27.17
CA VAL A 143 20.07 -18.36 25.73
C VAL A 143 18.60 -18.01 25.42
N ARG A 144 17.68 -18.37 26.32
CA ARG A 144 16.26 -18.00 26.19
C ARG A 144 16.06 -16.50 26.29
N SER A 145 16.75 -15.84 27.23
CA SER A 145 16.66 -14.39 27.40
C SER A 145 17.19 -13.63 26.20
N VAL A 146 18.25 -14.11 25.53
CA VAL A 146 18.84 -13.41 24.37
C VAL A 146 18.03 -13.62 23.09
N LEU A 147 17.49 -14.83 22.87
CA LEU A 147 16.74 -15.12 21.65
C LEU A 147 15.29 -14.63 21.67
N PHE A 148 14.71 -14.46 22.86
CA PHE A 148 13.28 -14.19 23.02
C PHE A 148 13.00 -13.01 23.96
N ASP A 149 13.93 -12.05 24.08
CA ASP A 149 13.60 -10.77 24.71
C ASP A 149 12.62 -9.96 23.85
N SER A 150 12.08 -8.87 24.42
CA SER A 150 11.08 -8.06 23.74
C SER A 150 11.63 -7.37 22.49
N GLU A 151 12.88 -6.91 22.51
CA GLU A 151 13.47 -6.13 21.41
C GLU A 151 13.76 -7.02 20.20
N GLU A 152 14.33 -8.20 20.42
CA GLU A 152 14.56 -9.19 19.38
C GLU A 152 13.24 -9.70 18.80
N MET A 153 12.23 -9.95 19.64
CA MET A 153 10.92 -10.37 19.17
C MET A 153 10.22 -9.27 18.35
N ASP A 154 10.28 -8.01 18.78
CA ASP A 154 9.70 -6.90 18.01
C ASP A 154 10.41 -6.69 16.67
N SER A 155 11.75 -6.80 16.65
CA SER A 155 12.57 -6.78 15.44
C SER A 155 12.20 -7.91 14.48
N LEU A 156 12.00 -9.13 15.01
CA LEU A 156 11.61 -10.30 14.24
C LEU A 156 10.22 -10.15 13.64
N LEU A 157 9.23 -9.74 14.43
CA LEU A 157 7.86 -9.55 13.94
C LEU A 157 7.82 -8.48 12.84
N ASN A 158 8.56 -7.39 13.01
CA ASN A 158 8.72 -6.37 11.98
C ASN A 158 9.41 -6.91 10.71
N ALA A 159 10.43 -7.76 10.85
CA ALA A 159 11.05 -8.41 9.69
C ALA A 159 10.06 -9.34 8.95
N CYS A 160 9.18 -10.03 9.69
CA CYS A 160 8.08 -10.80 9.11
C CYS A 160 7.08 -9.92 8.36
N ASP A 161 6.66 -8.79 8.92
CA ASP A 161 5.75 -7.84 8.27
C ASP A 161 6.35 -7.35 6.93
N ILE A 162 7.58 -6.83 6.94
CA ILE A 162 8.29 -6.38 5.73
C ILE A 162 8.40 -7.51 4.71
N GLY A 163 8.77 -8.71 5.16
CA GLY A 163 8.93 -9.88 4.29
C GLY A 163 7.62 -10.28 3.61
N THR A 164 6.53 -10.40 4.38
CA THR A 164 5.22 -10.75 3.84
C THR A 164 4.64 -9.67 2.94
N ASP A 165 4.86 -8.39 3.25
CA ASP A 165 4.38 -7.30 2.42
C ASP A 165 5.13 -7.22 1.09
N ARG A 166 6.45 -7.44 1.08
CA ARG A 166 7.19 -7.57 -0.18
C ARG A 166 6.65 -8.71 -1.04
N LEU A 167 6.42 -9.88 -0.45
CA LEU A 167 5.84 -11.02 -1.17
C LEU A 167 4.44 -10.69 -1.71
N ARG A 168 3.59 -10.06 -0.89
CA ARG A 168 2.24 -9.64 -1.26
C ARG A 168 2.23 -8.68 -2.46
N HIS A 169 3.14 -7.71 -2.45
CA HIS A 169 3.28 -6.77 -3.54
C HIS A 169 3.73 -7.47 -4.84
N THR A 170 4.74 -8.34 -4.75
CA THR A 170 5.22 -9.09 -5.92
C THR A 170 4.12 -10.01 -6.47
N LEU A 171 3.34 -10.64 -5.61
CA LEU A 171 2.15 -11.39 -5.99
C LEU A 171 1.09 -10.51 -6.68
N SER A 172 0.89 -9.28 -6.20
CA SER A 172 -0.08 -8.35 -6.81
C SER A 172 0.31 -8.01 -8.26
N ILE A 173 1.60 -7.81 -8.52
CA ILE A 173 2.13 -7.62 -9.88
C ILE A 173 1.97 -8.89 -10.73
N VAL A 174 2.31 -10.06 -10.16
CA VAL A 174 2.16 -11.35 -10.85
C VAL A 174 0.70 -11.57 -11.27
N LEU A 175 -0.26 -11.31 -10.38
CA LEU A 175 -1.69 -11.41 -10.67
C LEU A 175 -2.15 -10.38 -11.71
N LEU A 176 -1.59 -9.17 -11.72
CA LEU A 176 -1.89 -8.17 -12.74
C LEU A 176 -1.50 -8.66 -14.15
N ILE A 177 -0.39 -9.40 -14.28
CA ILE A 177 0.17 -9.84 -15.56
C ILE A 177 -0.39 -11.20 -15.99
N ALA A 178 -0.35 -12.17 -15.09
CA ALA A 178 -0.77 -13.55 -15.36
C ALA A 178 -2.29 -13.72 -15.23
N GLY A 179 -2.96 -12.84 -14.50
CA GLY A 179 -4.35 -13.03 -14.10
C GLY A 179 -4.50 -14.10 -13.02
N GLU A 180 -5.74 -14.35 -12.63
CA GLU A 180 -6.07 -15.40 -11.67
C GLU A 180 -5.92 -16.79 -12.29
N PRO A 181 -5.42 -17.80 -11.54
CA PRO A 181 -5.32 -19.17 -12.04
C PRO A 181 -6.65 -19.77 -12.48
N SER A 182 -7.77 -19.33 -11.87
CA SER A 182 -9.12 -19.81 -12.15
C SER A 182 -10.17 -18.77 -11.72
N PRO A 183 -11.36 -18.73 -12.34
CA PRO A 183 -12.42 -17.75 -12.02
C PRO A 183 -12.89 -17.70 -10.55
N HIS A 184 -12.55 -18.72 -9.75
CA HIS A 184 -12.92 -18.84 -8.34
C HIS A 184 -11.70 -19.02 -7.41
N TYR A 185 -10.49 -18.81 -7.93
CA TYR A 185 -9.25 -18.96 -7.18
C TYR A 185 -8.29 -17.79 -7.47
N PRO A 186 -7.83 -17.05 -6.44
CA PRO A 186 -7.88 -17.36 -5.02
C PRO A 186 -9.28 -17.23 -4.39
N SER A 187 -9.66 -18.23 -3.58
CA SER A 187 -10.92 -18.18 -2.84
C SER A 187 -10.96 -17.00 -1.87
N HIS A 188 -12.14 -16.64 -1.35
CA HIS A 188 -12.26 -15.56 -0.38
C HIS A 188 -11.34 -15.75 0.85
N SER A 189 -11.18 -16.99 1.32
CA SER A 189 -10.28 -17.32 2.44
C SER A 189 -8.81 -17.10 2.09
N HIS A 190 -8.37 -17.53 0.90
CA HIS A 190 -6.98 -17.31 0.43
C HIS A 190 -6.71 -15.81 0.26
N SER A 191 -7.63 -15.09 -0.39
CA SER A 191 -7.51 -13.63 -0.58
C SER A 191 -7.41 -12.87 0.75
N LEU A 192 -8.09 -13.34 1.79
CA LEU A 192 -8.04 -12.76 3.14
C LEU A 192 -6.72 -13.09 3.86
N GLN A 193 -6.23 -14.33 3.78
CA GLN A 193 -4.92 -14.72 4.32
C GLN A 193 -3.77 -13.97 3.63
N LEU A 194 -3.87 -13.85 2.31
CA LEU A 194 -2.92 -13.13 1.46
C LEU A 194 -3.10 -11.61 1.52
N GLY A 195 -4.13 -11.09 2.18
CA GLY A 195 -4.38 -9.64 2.28
C GLY A 195 -4.48 -8.93 0.92
N ILE A 196 -4.89 -9.64 -0.13
CA ILE A 196 -4.97 -9.12 -1.51
C ILE A 196 -6.41 -8.84 -1.97
N GLY A 197 -7.41 -9.09 -1.11
CA GLY A 197 -8.83 -9.03 -1.51
C GLY A 197 -9.25 -7.71 -2.18
N ASN A 198 -8.94 -6.57 -1.56
CA ASN A 198 -9.31 -5.25 -2.10
C ASN A 198 -8.55 -4.95 -3.40
N MET A 199 -7.27 -5.29 -3.45
CA MET A 199 -6.41 -5.11 -4.63
C MET A 199 -6.91 -5.96 -5.81
N LEU A 200 -7.22 -7.23 -5.56
CA LEU A 200 -7.73 -8.15 -6.57
C LEU A 200 -9.11 -7.72 -7.07
N GLU A 201 -9.98 -7.26 -6.17
CA GLU A 201 -11.27 -6.70 -6.56
C GLU A 201 -11.11 -5.47 -7.48
N ARG A 202 -10.13 -4.60 -7.22
CA ARG A 202 -9.80 -3.50 -8.14
C ARG A 202 -9.32 -4.00 -9.49
N GLN A 203 -8.41 -4.98 -9.52
CA GLN A 203 -7.93 -5.58 -10.77
C GLN A 203 -9.08 -6.19 -11.59
N ARG A 204 -9.99 -6.93 -10.95
CA ARG A 204 -11.18 -7.50 -11.61
C ARG A 204 -12.09 -6.44 -12.22
N ARG A 205 -12.19 -5.27 -11.58
CA ARG A 205 -13.01 -4.16 -12.07
C ARG A 205 -12.35 -3.39 -13.21
N LEU A 206 -11.04 -3.55 -13.42
CA LEU A 206 -10.39 -2.93 -14.57
C LEU A 206 -10.94 -3.48 -15.88
N GLY A 207 -11.22 -2.58 -16.82
CA GLY A 207 -11.74 -2.94 -18.15
C GLY A 207 -13.19 -3.43 -18.17
N LEU A 208 -13.80 -3.72 -17.02
CA LEU A 208 -15.20 -4.05 -16.90
C LEU A 208 -16.05 -2.78 -16.76
N ARG A 209 -17.29 -2.85 -17.26
CA ARG A 209 -18.29 -1.80 -17.04
C ARG A 209 -19.13 -2.13 -15.80
N PRO A 210 -19.46 -1.14 -14.96
CA PRO A 210 -20.38 -1.33 -13.85
C PRO A 210 -21.73 -1.83 -14.37
N SER A 211 -22.34 -2.74 -13.63
CA SER A 211 -23.66 -3.29 -13.97
C SER A 211 -24.72 -2.17 -14.09
N GLU A 212 -25.81 -2.46 -14.80
CA GLU A 212 -26.97 -1.55 -14.88
C GLU A 212 -27.65 -1.29 -13.52
N ASN A 213 -27.31 -2.11 -12.52
CA ASN A 213 -27.80 -1.98 -11.15
C ASN A 213 -26.97 -1.00 -10.32
N TYR A 214 -25.76 -0.63 -10.75
CA TYR A 214 -24.95 0.40 -10.08
C TYR A 214 -25.42 1.81 -10.48
N ARG A 215 -26.54 2.23 -9.89
CA ARG A 215 -27.24 3.48 -10.21
C ARG A 215 -26.82 4.64 -9.30
N PRO A 216 -27.06 5.90 -9.69
CA PRO A 216 -26.87 7.04 -8.81
C PRO A 216 -27.71 6.88 -7.53
N LEU A 217 -27.16 7.33 -6.42
CA LEU A 217 -27.86 7.38 -5.13
C LEU A 217 -29.02 8.37 -5.20
N THR A 218 -30.19 7.97 -4.70
CA THR A 218 -31.45 8.75 -4.78
C THR A 218 -31.83 9.45 -3.48
N GLY A 219 -31.06 9.26 -2.41
CA GLY A 219 -31.29 9.92 -1.13
C GLY A 219 -30.97 11.41 -1.14
N GLN A 220 -31.09 12.06 0.03
CA GLN A 220 -30.87 13.49 0.21
C GLN A 220 -29.71 13.75 1.17
N LEU A 221 -29.01 14.86 0.94
CA LEU A 221 -27.96 15.37 1.83
C LEU A 221 -28.57 16.39 2.80
N ARG A 222 -28.32 16.22 4.10
CA ARG A 222 -28.86 17.11 5.14
C ARG A 222 -28.37 18.56 5.02
N LYS A 223 -27.08 18.75 4.75
CA LYS A 223 -26.52 20.06 4.37
C LYS A 223 -26.44 20.11 2.84
N SER A 224 -27.02 21.16 2.25
CA SER A 224 -26.91 21.41 0.81
C SER A 224 -25.47 21.83 0.46
N VAL A 225 -24.96 21.25 -0.62
CA VAL A 225 -23.64 21.63 -1.17
C VAL A 225 -23.79 23.02 -1.81
N SER A 226 -23.36 24.06 -1.09
CA SER A 226 -23.44 25.45 -1.52
C SER A 226 -22.78 25.66 -2.89
N ILE A 227 -23.37 26.48 -3.75
CA ILE A 227 -22.82 26.85 -5.08
C ILE A 227 -21.44 27.53 -4.95
N ALA A 228 -21.18 28.17 -3.80
CA ALA A 228 -19.96 28.91 -3.51
C ALA A 228 -18.86 28.12 -2.77
N LEU A 229 -19.03 26.80 -2.56
CA LEU A 229 -17.93 26.00 -2.02
C LEU A 229 -16.73 26.12 -2.98
N PRO A 230 -15.53 26.48 -2.50
CA PRO A 230 -14.35 26.48 -3.36
C PRO A 230 -14.25 25.10 -4.01
N ASN A 231 -13.99 25.07 -5.31
CA ASN A 231 -14.14 23.92 -6.23
C ASN A 231 -13.46 22.59 -5.82
N LYS A 232 -12.88 22.45 -4.62
CA LYS A 232 -12.04 21.33 -4.18
C LYS A 232 -12.11 21.00 -2.68
N SER A 233 -13.19 21.34 -1.96
CA SER A 233 -13.31 20.96 -0.54
C SER A 233 -14.17 19.71 -0.34
N LEU A 234 -13.62 18.70 0.33
CA LEU A 234 -14.36 17.55 0.82
C LEU A 234 -15.33 18.00 1.92
N MET A 235 -16.62 17.94 1.66
CA MET A 235 -17.66 18.46 2.55
C MET A 235 -18.21 17.37 3.46
N LYS A 236 -18.35 17.65 4.76
CA LYS A 236 -19.05 16.74 5.69
C LYS A 236 -20.56 16.95 5.70
N THR A 237 -21.33 15.87 5.56
CA THR A 237 -22.80 15.90 5.67
C THR A 237 -23.37 14.53 6.06
N VAL A 238 -24.69 14.45 6.20
CA VAL A 238 -25.42 13.19 6.42
C VAL A 238 -26.21 12.89 5.15
N TYR A 239 -26.05 11.68 4.62
CA TYR A 239 -26.86 11.14 3.55
C TYR A 239 -28.01 10.33 4.15
N ASN A 240 -29.23 10.55 3.68
CA ASN A 240 -30.44 9.85 4.11
C ASN A 240 -31.21 9.36 2.88
N ASP A 241 -31.41 8.05 2.77
CA ASP A 241 -32.15 7.41 1.66
C ASP A 241 -33.63 7.11 1.99
N GLY A 242 -34.11 7.58 3.13
CA GLY A 242 -35.45 7.34 3.67
C GLY A 242 -35.51 6.19 4.68
N GLY A 243 -34.46 5.36 4.79
CA GLY A 243 -34.37 4.26 5.75
C GLY A 243 -33.18 4.37 6.70
N GLU A 244 -32.01 4.74 6.18
CA GLU A 244 -30.76 4.80 6.94
C GLU A 244 -30.11 6.19 6.82
N GLU A 245 -29.53 6.66 7.93
CA GLU A 245 -28.71 7.87 7.95
C GLU A 245 -27.22 7.49 8.03
N ILE A 246 -26.45 7.95 7.04
CA ILE A 246 -25.02 7.64 6.92
C ILE A 246 -24.23 8.95 6.97
N ASP A 247 -23.28 9.04 7.89
CA ASP A 247 -22.28 10.10 7.89
C ASP A 247 -21.35 9.95 6.68
N VAL A 248 -21.36 10.95 5.80
CA VAL A 248 -20.61 10.94 4.55
C VAL A 248 -19.72 12.17 4.39
N MET A 249 -18.62 11.95 3.69
CA MET A 249 -17.77 12.98 3.14
C MET A 249 -18.04 13.07 1.65
N VAL A 250 -18.32 14.26 1.14
CA VAL A 250 -18.75 14.50 -0.23
C VAL A 250 -17.65 15.20 -1.00
N GLU A 251 -17.16 14.54 -2.05
CA GLU A 251 -16.29 15.15 -3.04
C GLU A 251 -17.14 15.70 -4.18
N VAL A 252 -17.00 17.00 -4.43
CA VAL A 252 -17.71 17.70 -5.50
C VAL A 252 -16.89 17.62 -6.78
N ARG A 253 -17.49 17.12 -7.87
CA ARG A 253 -16.83 16.91 -9.16
C ARG A 253 -17.55 17.68 -10.28
N PRO A 254 -17.04 18.84 -10.70
CA PRO A 254 -17.60 19.56 -11.86
C PRO A 254 -17.53 18.70 -13.13
N TYR A 255 -18.53 18.82 -14.01
CA TYR A 255 -18.55 18.09 -15.30
C TYR A 255 -17.39 18.46 -16.23
N SER A 256 -16.80 19.65 -16.04
CA SER A 256 -15.60 20.09 -16.75
C SER A 256 -14.36 19.25 -16.39
N GLU A 257 -14.30 18.70 -15.18
CA GLU A 257 -13.19 17.87 -14.70
C GLU A 257 -13.54 16.37 -14.77
N THR A 258 -14.78 16.00 -14.48
CA THR A 258 -15.25 14.62 -14.55
C THR A 258 -16.62 14.57 -15.21
N PRO A 259 -16.69 14.20 -16.50
CA PRO A 259 -17.94 14.05 -17.21
C PRO A 259 -18.87 13.08 -16.49
N ALA A 260 -20.17 13.37 -16.50
CA ALA A 260 -21.20 12.52 -15.88
C ALA A 260 -21.13 11.05 -16.36
N GLY A 261 -20.71 10.81 -17.62
CA GLY A 261 -20.52 9.44 -18.12
C GLY A 261 -19.38 8.66 -17.47
N SER A 262 -18.38 9.36 -16.92
CA SER A 262 -17.19 8.76 -16.31
C SER A 262 -17.34 8.55 -14.80
N ILE A 263 -18.21 9.33 -14.13
CA ILE A 263 -18.37 9.24 -12.67
C ILE A 263 -18.84 7.86 -12.22
N LYS A 264 -19.74 7.22 -12.99
CA LYS A 264 -20.26 5.88 -12.70
C LYS A 264 -19.13 4.86 -12.62
N GLN A 265 -18.21 4.89 -13.60
CA GLN A 265 -17.05 4.00 -13.65
C GLN A 265 -16.10 4.27 -12.48
N LEU A 266 -15.81 5.55 -12.19
CA LEU A 266 -14.90 5.95 -11.14
C LEU A 266 -15.41 5.54 -9.75
N ALA A 267 -16.65 5.90 -9.41
CA ALA A 267 -17.26 5.55 -8.12
C ALA A 267 -17.35 4.03 -7.94
N TRP A 268 -17.65 3.30 -9.03
CA TRP A 268 -17.66 1.85 -9.01
C TRP A 268 -16.26 1.29 -8.72
N TYR A 269 -15.21 1.78 -9.39
CA TYR A 269 -13.83 1.38 -9.09
C TYR A 269 -13.45 1.66 -7.63
N LEU A 270 -13.72 2.88 -7.14
CA LEU A 270 -13.39 3.28 -5.76
C LEU A 270 -14.16 2.48 -4.69
N SER A 271 -15.36 1.98 -5.01
CA SER A 271 -16.12 1.14 -4.08
C SER A 271 -15.50 -0.25 -3.85
N ALA A 272 -14.50 -0.66 -4.63
CA ALA A 272 -13.76 -1.93 -4.41
C ALA A 272 -12.99 -1.94 -3.09
N SER A 273 -12.62 -0.76 -2.57
CA SER A 273 -11.91 -0.61 -1.30
C SER A 273 -12.84 -0.63 -0.08
N SER A 274 -14.15 -0.79 -0.28
CA SER A 274 -15.14 -0.87 0.79
C SER A 274 -15.46 -2.34 1.09
N PRO A 275 -14.89 -2.97 2.15
CA PRO A 275 -15.37 -4.28 2.56
C PRO A 275 -16.87 -4.17 2.94
N PRO A 276 -17.70 -5.17 2.61
CA PRO A 276 -19.04 -5.26 3.19
C PRO A 276 -18.90 -5.28 4.71
N LEU A 277 -19.80 -4.55 5.39
CA LEU A 277 -19.84 -4.33 6.84
C LEU A 277 -19.56 -5.60 7.66
N ALA A 278 -18.30 -5.93 7.89
CA ALA A 278 -17.90 -6.96 8.84
C ALA A 278 -17.80 -6.30 10.22
N PRO A 279 -18.44 -6.86 11.26
CA PRO A 279 -18.28 -6.37 12.61
C PRO A 279 -16.84 -6.61 13.07
N PHE A 280 -16.20 -5.52 13.52
CA PHE A 280 -15.00 -5.49 14.37
C PHE A 280 -14.02 -6.67 14.23
N ARG A 281 -12.93 -6.48 13.48
CA ARG A 281 -11.67 -7.16 13.81
C ARG A 281 -10.70 -6.15 14.41
N GLN A 282 -10.52 -6.23 15.73
CA GLN A 282 -9.66 -5.35 16.54
C GLN A 282 -8.16 -5.45 16.21
N TYR A 283 -7.75 -6.33 15.30
CA TYR A 283 -6.35 -6.59 14.97
C TYR A 283 -6.16 -6.80 13.47
N GLU A 284 -6.44 -5.78 12.65
CA GLU A 284 -5.91 -5.73 11.28
C GLU A 284 -4.52 -5.07 11.35
N ILE A 285 -3.47 -5.89 11.24
CA ILE A 285 -2.13 -5.40 10.88
C ILE A 285 -2.27 -4.72 9.54
N ARG A 286 -1.80 -3.48 9.48
CA ARG A 286 -1.74 -2.66 8.27
C ARG A 286 -0.90 -3.42 7.23
N PRO A 287 -1.44 -3.80 6.06
CA PRO A 287 -0.55 -4.11 4.96
C PRO A 287 0.27 -2.83 4.69
N ALA A 288 1.60 -2.92 4.60
CA ALA A 288 2.44 -1.75 4.31
C ALA A 288 2.04 -1.04 3.01
N TYR A 289 1.34 -1.75 2.11
CA TYR A 289 0.92 -1.32 0.78
C TYR A 289 -0.60 -1.25 0.64
N GLU A 290 -1.26 -0.40 1.43
CA GLU A 290 -2.69 -0.11 1.26
C GLU A 290 -2.90 1.23 0.55
N MET A 291 -3.75 1.24 -0.48
CA MET A 291 -4.30 2.44 -1.08
C MET A 291 -5.19 3.14 -0.07
N LEU A 292 -4.69 4.23 0.51
CA LEU A 292 -5.47 5.07 1.41
C LEU A 292 -6.35 6.02 0.62
N THR A 293 -7.51 5.50 0.25
CA THR A 293 -8.66 6.29 -0.19
C THR A 293 -9.80 6.11 0.81
N LEU A 294 -10.78 7.02 0.78
CA LEU A 294 -11.97 6.87 1.61
C LEU A 294 -12.88 5.77 1.04
N SER A 295 -13.63 5.10 1.91
CA SER A 295 -14.57 4.05 1.52
C SER A 295 -15.71 4.64 0.69
N CYS A 296 -15.67 4.48 -0.62
CA CYS A 296 -16.70 5.00 -1.53
C CYS A 296 -18.01 4.23 -1.34
N VAL A 297 -19.08 4.96 -1.03
CA VAL A 297 -20.46 4.44 -0.90
C VAL A 297 -21.13 4.44 -2.26
N GLY A 298 -20.93 5.50 -3.05
CA GLY A 298 -21.53 5.66 -4.36
C GLY A 298 -21.38 7.08 -4.87
N TYR A 299 -22.23 7.45 -5.83
CA TYR A 299 -22.25 8.78 -6.41
C TYR A 299 -23.68 9.31 -6.55
N MET A 300 -23.82 10.62 -6.58
CA MET A 300 -25.04 11.33 -6.96
C MET A 300 -24.75 12.17 -8.19
N ASP A 301 -25.73 12.32 -9.07
CA ASP A 301 -25.63 13.22 -10.20
C ASP A 301 -26.46 14.49 -9.94
N ASP A 302 -25.86 15.66 -10.18
CA ASP A 302 -26.46 16.96 -9.94
C ASP A 302 -26.37 17.81 -11.23
N PRO A 303 -27.17 17.46 -12.26
CA PRO A 303 -27.13 18.14 -13.55
C PRO A 303 -27.53 19.61 -13.45
N THR A 304 -28.31 19.98 -12.43
CA THR A 304 -28.73 21.37 -12.20
C THR A 304 -27.55 22.29 -11.89
N ASN A 305 -26.49 21.76 -11.26
CA ASN A 305 -25.27 22.49 -10.95
C ASN A 305 -24.07 22.04 -11.80
N ALA A 306 -24.32 21.30 -12.90
CA ALA A 306 -23.30 20.77 -13.80
C ALA A 306 -22.16 20.01 -13.08
N ARG A 307 -22.51 19.17 -12.11
CA ARG A 307 -21.55 18.43 -11.28
C ARG A 307 -22.07 17.05 -10.90
N SER A 308 -21.15 16.16 -10.54
CA SER A 308 -21.45 14.93 -9.81
C SER A 308 -20.86 15.00 -8.41
N LEU A 309 -21.38 14.18 -7.50
CA LEU A 309 -20.92 14.09 -6.12
C LEU A 309 -20.48 12.65 -5.85
N ILE A 310 -19.27 12.44 -5.35
CA ILE A 310 -18.85 11.13 -4.83
C ILE A 310 -19.04 11.14 -3.32
N LEU A 311 -19.74 10.12 -2.81
CA LEU A 311 -20.03 9.97 -1.40
C LEU A 311 -19.10 8.92 -0.81
N TYR A 312 -18.29 9.35 0.14
CA TYR A 312 -17.43 8.48 0.91
C TYR A 312 -17.99 8.31 2.32
N ARG A 313 -17.89 7.11 2.88
CA ARG A 313 -18.21 6.88 4.28
C ARG A 313 -17.21 7.65 5.13
N SER A 314 -17.72 8.47 6.05
CA SER A 314 -16.88 9.13 7.04
C SER A 314 -16.10 8.09 7.84
N PRO A 315 -14.76 8.25 8.04
CA PRO A 315 -14.04 7.51 9.05
C PRO A 315 -14.85 7.54 10.35
N ARG A 316 -15.11 6.37 10.93
CA ARG A 316 -16.01 6.24 12.09
C ARG A 316 -15.41 7.05 13.22
N SER A 317 -15.95 8.24 13.51
CA SER A 317 -16.16 8.85 14.85
C SER A 317 -16.14 10.40 14.88
N HIS A 318 -17.15 10.92 15.57
CA HIS A 318 -17.44 12.30 15.97
C HIS A 318 -17.76 13.33 14.85
N PRO A 319 -18.74 14.24 15.08
CA PRO A 319 -18.97 15.39 14.22
C PRO A 319 -17.77 16.33 14.27
N TRP A 320 -16.77 16.15 13.38
CA TRP A 320 -15.84 17.22 13.04
C TRP A 320 -16.61 18.54 12.88
N ALA A 321 -16.24 19.53 13.68
CA ALA A 321 -16.86 20.86 13.64
C ALA A 321 -16.56 21.59 12.32
N SER A 322 -15.52 21.15 11.58
CA SER A 322 -15.06 21.73 10.32
C SER A 322 -14.70 20.65 9.30
N ASP A 323 -14.68 21.02 8.02
CA ASP A 323 -14.17 20.17 6.94
C ASP A 323 -12.68 19.85 7.17
N PRO A 324 -12.21 18.63 6.82
CA PRO A 324 -10.83 18.23 7.05
C PRO A 324 -9.88 19.00 6.13
N PRO A 325 -8.70 19.42 6.64
CA PRO A 325 -7.75 20.15 5.83
C PRO A 325 -7.09 19.22 4.79
N SER A 326 -6.77 19.76 3.62
CA SER A 326 -5.84 19.11 2.71
C SER A 326 -4.39 19.22 3.21
N LEU A 327 -3.49 18.40 2.70
CA LEU A 327 -2.06 18.49 2.95
C LEU A 327 -1.55 19.90 2.60
N HIS A 328 -2.05 20.47 1.49
CA HIS A 328 -1.76 21.84 1.11
C HIS A 328 -2.08 22.85 2.23
N ASN A 329 -3.27 22.74 2.84
CA ASN A 329 -3.69 23.62 3.94
C ASN A 329 -2.84 23.43 5.19
N VAL A 330 -2.39 22.20 5.46
CA VAL A 330 -1.52 21.89 6.61
C VAL A 330 -0.12 22.48 6.42
N VAL A 331 0.46 22.35 5.22
CA VAL A 331 1.80 22.89 4.90
C VAL A 331 1.76 24.42 4.78
N ALA A 332 0.69 24.99 4.22
CA ALA A 332 0.55 26.44 4.03
C ALA A 332 0.47 27.24 5.35
N LYS A 333 0.08 26.60 6.45
CA LYS A 333 0.17 27.19 7.81
C LYS A 333 1.61 27.41 8.29
N GLY A 334 2.60 26.89 7.54
CA GLY A 334 4.02 27.15 7.75
C GLY A 334 4.60 26.41 8.96
N TRP A 335 5.60 27.02 9.59
CA TRP A 335 6.37 26.39 10.66
C TRP A 335 5.57 26.08 11.93
N ALA A 336 4.51 26.84 12.21
CA ALA A 336 3.68 26.66 13.41
C ALA A 336 2.89 25.33 13.41
N SER A 337 2.65 24.74 12.23
CA SER A 337 1.99 23.45 12.05
C SER A 337 2.93 22.38 11.52
N LYS A 338 4.25 22.64 11.55
CA LYS A 338 5.22 21.71 10.98
C LYS A 338 5.23 20.40 11.74
N MET A 339 4.97 19.32 10.99
CA MET A 339 4.99 17.96 11.53
C MET A 339 6.41 17.55 11.92
N SER A 340 6.51 16.63 12.90
CA SER A 340 7.79 16.05 13.29
C SER A 340 8.46 15.33 12.12
N LEU A 341 9.76 15.09 12.22
CA LEU A 341 10.48 14.37 11.17
C LEU A 341 9.87 12.98 10.91
N SER A 342 9.60 12.22 11.98
CA SER A 342 9.01 10.88 11.89
C SER A 342 7.61 10.92 11.26
N GLN A 343 6.78 11.90 11.58
CA GLN A 343 5.46 12.09 10.95
C GLN A 343 5.59 12.40 9.45
N ARG A 344 6.58 13.22 9.05
CA ARG A 344 6.83 13.52 7.63
C ARG A 344 7.30 12.30 6.85
N PHE A 345 8.13 11.44 7.46
CA PHE A 345 8.49 10.15 6.88
C PHE A 345 7.29 9.22 6.75
N ASP A 346 6.46 9.09 7.80
CA ASP A 346 5.26 8.23 7.73
C ASP A 346 4.28 8.73 6.67
N LEU A 347 4.05 10.04 6.59
CA LEU A 347 3.24 10.67 5.54
C LEU A 347 3.76 10.32 4.14
N SER A 348 5.06 10.53 3.92
CA SER A 348 5.72 10.30 2.63
C SER A 348 5.66 8.83 2.22
N ARG A 349 6.00 7.94 3.16
CA ARG A 349 5.95 6.50 2.99
C ARG A 349 4.54 6.04 2.67
N THR A 350 3.56 6.52 3.42
CA THR A 350 2.15 6.17 3.25
C THR A 350 1.65 6.56 1.86
N LEU A 351 1.96 7.77 1.40
CA LEU A 351 1.61 8.21 0.05
C LEU A 351 2.28 7.32 -1.02
N ALA A 352 3.58 7.06 -0.89
CA ALA A 352 4.30 6.22 -1.85
C ALA A 352 3.75 4.78 -1.90
N ALA A 353 3.43 4.20 -0.74
CA ALA A 353 2.81 2.88 -0.65
C ALA A 353 1.40 2.84 -1.26
N SER A 354 0.60 3.89 -1.09
CA SER A 354 -0.71 3.99 -1.73
C SER A 354 -0.59 4.11 -3.26
N ILE A 355 0.39 4.85 -3.78
CA ILE A 355 0.64 4.91 -5.23
C ILE A 355 1.08 3.54 -5.77
N LEU A 356 1.91 2.82 -5.01
CA LEU A 356 2.33 1.47 -5.38
C LEU A 356 1.13 0.50 -5.45
N ASP A 357 0.20 0.55 -4.48
CA ASP A 357 -1.02 -0.27 -4.49
C ASP A 357 -1.97 0.12 -5.65
N ILE A 358 -2.05 1.42 -5.99
CA ILE A 358 -2.79 1.88 -7.19
C ILE A 358 -2.19 1.27 -8.46
N HIS A 359 -0.87 1.38 -8.65
CA HIS A 359 -0.18 0.88 -9.84
C HIS A 359 -0.25 -0.65 -9.96
N THR A 360 -0.07 -1.38 -8.85
CA THR A 360 -0.22 -2.84 -8.84
C THR A 360 -1.65 -3.32 -8.99
N SER A 361 -2.64 -2.47 -8.69
CA SER A 361 -4.03 -2.75 -9.06
C SER A 361 -4.30 -2.52 -10.55
N GLY A 362 -3.33 -2.03 -11.32
CA GLY A 362 -3.41 -1.74 -12.76
C GLY A 362 -4.06 -0.38 -13.10
N SER A 363 -4.23 0.49 -12.11
CA SER A 363 -4.84 1.81 -12.26
C SER A 363 -3.82 2.94 -12.10
N LEU A 364 -4.25 4.16 -12.39
CA LEU A 364 -3.50 5.41 -12.19
C LEU A 364 -4.33 6.40 -11.39
N HIS A 365 -3.67 7.28 -10.64
CA HIS A 365 -4.35 8.36 -9.93
C HIS A 365 -4.55 9.59 -10.84
N SER A 366 -3.55 9.92 -11.65
CA SER A 366 -3.58 10.95 -12.71
C SER A 366 -3.78 12.40 -12.25
N ASN A 367 -3.96 12.65 -10.95
CA ASN A 367 -4.15 14.01 -10.40
C ASN A 367 -3.57 14.16 -8.99
N ILE A 368 -2.36 13.66 -8.76
CA ILE A 368 -1.69 13.76 -7.45
C ILE A 368 -1.20 15.19 -7.22
N MET A 369 -1.71 15.86 -6.19
CA MET A 369 -1.23 17.16 -5.72
C MET A 369 -1.63 17.37 -4.26
N SER A 370 -0.94 18.24 -3.52
CA SER A 370 -1.22 18.42 -2.08
C SER A 370 -2.63 18.91 -1.75
N LYS A 371 -3.35 19.51 -2.71
CA LYS A 371 -4.76 19.90 -2.53
C LYS A 371 -5.74 18.71 -2.57
N GLU A 372 -5.37 17.64 -3.28
CA GLU A 372 -6.18 16.42 -3.47
C GLU A 372 -5.83 15.33 -2.44
N ILE A 373 -4.96 15.66 -1.48
CA ILE A 373 -4.60 14.79 -0.36
C ILE A 373 -5.26 15.36 0.89
N VAL A 374 -6.23 14.65 1.46
CA VAL A 374 -6.91 15.07 2.69
C VAL A 374 -6.24 14.46 3.91
N MET A 375 -6.13 15.25 4.99
CA MET A 375 -5.52 14.84 6.25
C MET A 375 -6.62 14.52 7.27
N LEU A 376 -6.73 13.25 7.65
CA LEU A 376 -7.77 12.75 8.57
C LEU A 376 -7.16 11.77 9.59
N PRO A 377 -7.64 11.75 10.85
CA PRO A 377 -7.25 10.70 11.79
C PRO A 377 -7.79 9.35 11.32
N ARG A 378 -7.02 8.26 11.51
CA ARG A 378 -7.46 6.92 11.10
C ARG A 378 -8.50 6.34 12.06
N LYS A 379 -8.35 6.63 13.35
CA LYS A 379 -9.27 6.27 14.44
C LYS A 379 -9.62 7.50 15.26
N LEU A 380 -10.75 7.46 15.98
CA LEU A 380 -11.25 8.55 16.84
C LEU A 380 -10.17 9.20 17.70
N ASN A 381 -9.35 8.36 18.32
CA ASN A 381 -8.41 8.76 19.36
C ASN A 381 -6.99 8.93 18.82
N ASP A 382 -6.80 8.84 17.49
CA ASP A 382 -5.48 9.05 16.90
C ASP A 382 -5.19 10.55 16.94
N ALA A 383 -4.16 10.92 17.69
CA ALA A 383 -3.69 12.31 17.76
C ALA A 383 -3.11 12.80 16.41
N GLU A 384 -2.72 11.86 15.55
CA GLU A 384 -2.05 12.14 14.28
C GLU A 384 -2.96 11.90 13.08
N SER A 385 -2.92 12.82 12.12
CA SER A 385 -3.65 12.68 10.85
C SER A 385 -2.84 11.88 9.84
N SER A 386 -3.53 11.09 9.02
CA SER A 386 -2.98 10.33 7.90
C SER A 386 -3.49 10.87 6.56
N PRO A 387 -2.72 10.68 5.47
CA PRO A 387 -3.14 11.11 4.15
C PRO A 387 -4.21 10.18 3.56
N TYR A 388 -5.18 10.77 2.87
CA TYR A 388 -6.15 10.07 2.03
C TYR A 388 -6.16 10.72 0.65
N LEU A 389 -5.98 9.90 -0.38
CA LEU A 389 -6.02 10.31 -1.78
C LEU A 389 -7.48 10.48 -2.23
N LEU A 390 -7.74 11.64 -2.84
CA LEU A 390 -8.99 12.02 -3.47
C LEU A 390 -8.69 12.63 -4.84
N GLY A 391 -9.71 13.08 -5.55
CA GLY A 391 -9.46 13.93 -6.70
C GLY A 391 -9.05 13.17 -7.96
N TRP A 392 -9.33 11.86 -8.04
CA TRP A 392 -8.91 10.98 -9.14
C TRP A 392 -9.04 11.64 -10.52
N GLY A 393 -7.96 11.64 -11.29
CA GLY A 393 -7.96 12.20 -12.64
C GLY A 393 -8.80 11.36 -13.58
N VAL A 394 -9.50 12.03 -14.50
CA VAL A 394 -10.16 11.38 -15.62
C VAL A 394 -9.57 11.98 -16.89
N ASP A 395 -8.91 11.15 -17.68
CA ASP A 395 -8.32 11.52 -18.96
C ASP A 395 -9.44 12.02 -19.89
N THR A 396 -9.61 13.33 -19.93
CA THR A 396 -10.62 14.00 -20.76
C THR A 396 -9.94 15.01 -21.66
N PRO A 397 -10.33 15.08 -22.94
CA PRO A 397 -9.78 16.08 -23.83
C PRO A 397 -10.21 17.46 -23.31
N LEU A 398 -9.24 18.26 -22.87
CA LEU A 398 -9.45 19.65 -22.48
C LEU A 398 -10.05 20.38 -23.69
N ARG A 399 -11.24 20.95 -23.49
CA ARG A 399 -11.93 21.75 -24.51
C ARG A 399 -11.48 23.21 -24.51
N ASP A 400 -10.73 23.61 -23.50
CA ASP A 400 -10.29 24.99 -23.29
C ASP A 400 -9.04 25.32 -24.10
N SER A 401 -8.95 26.58 -24.52
CA SER A 401 -7.79 27.13 -25.25
C SER A 401 -6.67 27.63 -24.33
N VAL A 402 -6.86 27.57 -23.01
CA VAL A 402 -5.90 28.01 -21.98
C VAL A 402 -5.85 27.02 -20.81
N ALA A 403 -4.63 26.70 -20.34
CA ALA A 403 -4.41 25.83 -19.19
C ALA A 403 -4.23 26.65 -17.91
N ILE A 404 -4.68 26.11 -16.77
CA ILE A 404 -4.43 26.69 -15.43
C ILE A 404 -3.04 26.24 -14.94
N LEU A 405 -2.22 27.17 -14.48
CA LEU A 405 -0.83 26.89 -14.12
C LEU A 405 -0.69 26.05 -12.84
N GLU A 406 -1.46 26.34 -11.79
CA GLU A 406 -1.25 25.73 -10.47
C GLU A 406 -1.29 24.19 -10.49
N PRO A 407 -2.29 23.51 -11.09
CA PRO A 407 -2.27 22.04 -11.19
C PRO A 407 -1.11 21.52 -12.05
N ASN A 408 -0.68 22.29 -13.06
CA ASN A 408 0.42 21.93 -13.94
C ASN A 408 1.79 21.95 -13.24
N LEU A 409 1.91 22.57 -12.05
CA LEU A 409 3.15 22.52 -11.25
C LEU A 409 3.51 21.09 -10.80
N TYR A 410 2.53 20.19 -10.73
CA TYR A 410 2.71 18.79 -10.33
C TYR A 410 2.89 17.85 -11.54
N ARG A 411 2.70 18.34 -12.77
CA ARG A 411 2.61 17.48 -13.95
C ARG A 411 3.98 17.28 -14.60
N HIS A 412 4.25 16.04 -14.96
CA HIS A 412 5.39 15.66 -15.80
C HIS A 412 5.28 16.29 -17.20
N GLN A 413 6.40 16.38 -17.94
CA GLN A 413 6.48 17.05 -19.25
C GLN A 413 5.44 16.56 -20.27
N THR A 414 5.05 15.28 -20.21
CA THR A 414 4.09 14.66 -21.12
C THR A 414 2.62 14.99 -20.77
N GLN A 415 2.37 15.50 -19.56
CA GLN A 415 1.07 15.92 -19.04
C GLN A 415 0.92 17.44 -18.93
N PHE A 416 2.02 18.18 -19.10
CA PHE A 416 2.04 19.61 -18.90
C PHE A 416 1.35 20.34 -20.06
N GLY A 417 0.38 21.19 -19.73
CA GLY A 417 -0.32 22.04 -20.69
C GLY A 417 -1.73 21.57 -21.04
N LEU A 418 -2.15 21.91 -22.26
CA LEU A 418 -3.52 21.79 -22.76
C LEU A 418 -3.86 20.44 -23.38
N ARG A 419 -2.85 19.70 -23.85
CA ARG A 419 -3.05 18.40 -24.48
C ARG A 419 -2.18 17.36 -23.80
N PRO A 420 -2.55 16.97 -22.56
CA PRO A 420 -1.88 15.88 -21.90
C PRO A 420 -1.94 14.61 -22.76
N LEU A 421 -0.83 13.89 -22.81
CA LEU A 421 -0.81 12.51 -23.31
C LEU A 421 -1.64 11.62 -22.37
N PRO A 422 -1.91 10.35 -22.72
CA PRO A 422 -2.51 9.41 -21.78
C PRO A 422 -1.69 9.31 -20.49
N SER A 423 -2.41 9.06 -19.39
CA SER A 423 -1.77 8.92 -18.09
C SER A 423 -0.82 7.71 -18.04
N THR A 424 0.32 7.83 -17.38
CA THR A 424 1.29 6.73 -17.16
C THR A 424 1.75 6.69 -15.70
N THR A 425 2.29 5.54 -15.26
CA THR A 425 2.84 5.38 -13.90
C THR A 425 3.96 6.39 -13.61
N GLU A 426 4.77 6.73 -14.62
CA GLU A 426 5.85 7.72 -14.50
C GLU A 426 5.33 9.10 -14.09
N GLN A 427 4.15 9.48 -14.59
CA GLN A 427 3.58 10.79 -14.30
C GLN A 427 3.02 10.86 -12.88
N ASP A 428 2.42 9.77 -12.38
CA ASP A 428 2.02 9.66 -10.98
C ASP A 428 3.26 9.74 -10.06
N ILE A 429 4.35 9.04 -10.42
CA ILE A 429 5.60 9.04 -9.65
C ILE A 429 6.25 10.44 -9.64
N TYR A 430 6.26 11.14 -10.78
CA TYR A 430 6.73 12.53 -10.84
C TYR A 430 5.90 13.43 -9.93
N SER A 431 4.57 13.33 -10.03
CA SER A 431 3.64 14.15 -9.23
C SER A 431 3.81 13.88 -7.73
N LEU A 432 4.02 12.61 -7.36
CA LEU A 432 4.41 12.23 -6.00
C LEU A 432 5.74 12.87 -5.61
N GLY A 433 6.75 12.87 -6.48
CA GLY A 433 8.04 13.53 -6.24
C GLY A 433 7.90 15.01 -5.89
N VAL A 434 6.99 15.72 -6.57
CA VAL A 434 6.67 17.13 -6.25
C VAL A 434 6.01 17.25 -4.86
N VAL A 435 5.08 16.38 -4.51
CA VAL A 435 4.45 16.36 -3.17
C VAL A 435 5.45 16.01 -2.07
N LEU A 436 6.35 15.05 -2.31
CA LEU A 436 7.43 14.70 -1.37
C LEU A 436 8.38 15.88 -1.17
N LEU A 437 8.65 16.66 -2.22
CA LEU A 437 9.43 17.90 -2.10
C LEU A 437 8.71 18.94 -1.22
N GLU A 438 7.39 19.11 -1.38
CA GLU A 438 6.60 19.99 -0.50
C GLU A 438 6.65 19.54 0.97
N ILE A 439 6.56 18.24 1.24
CA ILE A 439 6.66 17.67 2.59
C ILE A 439 8.08 17.87 3.15
N GLY A 440 9.11 17.62 2.34
CA GLY A 440 10.50 17.69 2.78
C GLY A 440 10.95 19.11 3.14
N LEU A 441 10.57 20.09 2.31
CA LEU A 441 10.85 21.51 2.54
C LEU A 441 9.80 22.21 3.39
N TRP A 442 8.68 21.54 3.67
CA TRP A 442 7.51 22.09 4.35
C TRP A 442 7.02 23.41 3.74
N THR A 443 6.99 23.47 2.41
CA THR A 443 6.61 24.65 1.62
C THR A 443 5.80 24.22 0.41
N THR A 444 4.65 24.86 0.17
CA THR A 444 3.80 24.50 -0.98
C THR A 444 4.36 25.05 -2.30
N MET A 445 4.11 24.35 -3.41
CA MET A 445 4.46 24.80 -4.75
C MET A 445 3.75 26.12 -5.09
N SER A 446 2.53 26.35 -4.56
CA SER A 446 1.85 27.63 -4.72
C SER A 446 2.61 28.79 -4.02
N THR A 447 3.32 28.50 -2.94
CA THR A 447 4.20 29.48 -2.27
C THR A 447 5.49 29.69 -3.07
N VAL A 448 6.13 28.61 -3.52
CA VAL A 448 7.36 28.67 -4.35
C VAL A 448 7.13 29.47 -5.63
N PHE A 449 6.01 29.23 -6.31
CA PHE A 449 5.66 29.86 -7.58
C PHE A 449 4.70 31.04 -7.44
N LYS A 450 4.56 31.62 -6.24
CA LYS A 450 3.59 32.71 -5.95
C LYS A 450 3.61 33.82 -7.01
N ASN A 451 4.78 34.40 -7.28
CA ASN A 451 4.92 35.49 -8.25
C ASN A 451 4.48 35.09 -9.65
N LEU A 452 4.76 33.84 -10.05
CA LEU A 452 4.40 33.33 -11.37
C LEU A 452 2.89 33.08 -11.46
N LEU A 453 2.27 32.57 -10.39
CA LEU A 453 0.83 32.36 -10.30
C LEU A 453 0.06 33.68 -10.26
N GLU A 454 0.59 34.73 -9.63
CA GLU A 454 -0.01 36.06 -9.61
C GLU A 454 0.12 36.77 -10.96
N THR A 455 1.25 36.61 -11.66
CA THR A 455 1.50 37.30 -12.94
C THR A 455 0.88 36.57 -14.13
N SER A 456 0.89 35.24 -14.14
CA SER A 456 0.48 34.41 -15.28
C SER A 456 -0.20 33.12 -14.79
N PRO A 457 -1.41 33.20 -14.20
CA PRO A 457 -2.14 32.04 -13.67
C PRO A 457 -2.63 31.08 -14.77
N ARG A 458 -2.65 31.53 -16.03
CA ARG A 458 -3.09 30.77 -17.20
C ARG A 458 -2.09 30.94 -18.33
N PHE A 459 -1.98 29.93 -19.17
CA PHE A 459 -1.03 29.90 -20.30
C PHE A 459 -1.60 29.13 -21.49
N GLY A 460 -1.14 29.48 -22.69
CA GLY A 460 -1.52 28.80 -23.93
C GLY A 460 -0.43 27.87 -24.47
N THR A 461 -0.74 27.14 -25.55
CA THR A 461 0.18 26.14 -26.16
C THR A 461 1.54 26.72 -26.55
N ARG A 462 1.61 28.00 -26.92
CA ARG A 462 2.88 28.65 -27.31
C ARG A 462 3.88 28.74 -26.15
N GLU A 463 3.39 28.83 -24.92
CA GLU A 463 4.20 29.07 -23.72
C GLU A 463 4.56 27.77 -23.00
N GLU A 464 3.81 26.67 -23.25
CA GLU A 464 3.92 25.37 -22.57
C GLU A 464 5.36 24.90 -22.38
N ARG A 465 6.12 24.81 -23.48
CA ARG A 465 7.49 24.27 -23.44
C ARG A 465 8.45 25.15 -22.62
N ALA A 466 8.33 26.47 -22.74
CA ALA A 466 9.21 27.39 -22.02
C ALA A 466 8.84 27.42 -20.52
N LEU A 467 7.54 27.39 -20.22
CA LEU A 467 7.02 27.39 -18.87
C LEU A 467 7.37 26.10 -18.13
N PHE A 468 7.19 24.94 -18.76
CA PHE A 468 7.60 23.65 -18.18
C PHE A 468 9.08 23.65 -17.87
N LYS A 469 9.95 24.07 -18.81
CA LYS A 469 11.40 24.14 -18.56
C LYS A 469 11.75 25.02 -17.35
N LYS A 470 11.06 26.16 -17.19
CA LYS A 470 11.26 27.07 -16.06
C LYS A 470 10.81 26.42 -14.75
N VAL A 471 9.61 25.84 -14.72
CA VAL A 471 9.03 25.17 -13.54
C VAL A 471 9.89 23.98 -13.13
N ASN A 472 10.20 23.08 -14.08
CA ASN A 472 11.00 21.89 -13.83
C ASN A 472 12.41 22.24 -13.33
N ARG A 473 13.05 23.27 -13.88
CA ARG A 473 14.34 23.74 -13.38
C ARG A 473 14.28 24.13 -11.91
N VAL A 474 13.29 24.94 -11.51
CA VAL A 474 13.14 25.36 -10.11
C VAL A 474 12.87 24.16 -9.19
N ILE A 475 12.00 23.24 -9.61
CA ILE A 475 11.70 22.02 -8.84
C ILE A 475 12.96 21.16 -8.64
N LEU A 476 13.75 20.96 -9.69
CA LEU A 476 15.01 20.22 -9.60
C LEU A 476 16.03 20.97 -8.73
N ASP A 477 16.19 22.29 -8.88
CA ASP A 477 17.10 23.09 -8.06
C ASP A 477 16.75 22.95 -6.55
N LEU A 478 15.45 22.91 -6.22
CA LEU A 478 14.97 22.64 -4.86
C LEU A 478 15.25 21.20 -4.40
N ALA A 479 15.05 20.20 -5.27
CA ALA A 479 15.33 18.80 -4.96
C ALA A 479 16.83 18.49 -4.77
N TYR A 480 17.70 19.25 -5.45
CA TYR A 480 19.16 19.18 -5.31
C TYR A 480 19.72 20.12 -4.24
N SER A 481 18.88 20.96 -3.63
CA SER A 481 19.29 21.93 -2.63
C SER A 481 19.89 21.24 -1.38
N PRO A 482 20.84 21.89 -0.69
CA PRO A 482 21.34 21.40 0.59
C PRO A 482 20.27 21.41 1.67
N ASP A 483 19.21 22.22 1.53
CA ASP A 483 18.20 22.40 2.57
C ASP A 483 17.29 21.18 2.69
N LEU A 484 16.91 20.54 1.57
CA LEU A 484 16.17 19.27 1.62
C LEU A 484 16.97 18.18 2.37
N ARG A 485 18.29 18.12 2.14
CA ARG A 485 19.17 17.16 2.82
C ARG A 485 19.32 17.47 4.31
N LYS A 486 19.39 18.75 4.70
CA LYS A 486 19.42 19.15 6.12
C LYS A 486 18.11 18.81 6.82
N GLU A 487 16.98 18.98 6.13
CA GLU A 487 15.64 18.82 6.70
C GLU A 487 15.17 17.37 6.81
N MET A 488 15.53 16.52 5.83
CA MET A 488 15.02 15.14 5.72
C MET A 488 16.11 14.07 5.61
N GLY A 489 17.38 14.46 5.53
CA GLY A 489 18.49 13.55 5.32
C GLY A 489 18.73 13.19 3.85
N ALA A 490 19.91 12.61 3.59
CA ALA A 490 20.38 12.33 2.23
C ALA A 490 19.54 11.28 1.48
N ARG A 491 19.03 10.27 2.20
CA ARG A 491 18.23 9.19 1.59
C ARG A 491 16.89 9.71 1.08
N TYR A 492 16.20 10.55 1.86
CA TYR A 492 14.94 11.18 1.43
C TYR A 492 15.16 12.10 0.24
N ALA A 493 16.20 12.95 0.27
CA ALA A 493 16.52 13.82 -0.86
C ALA A 493 16.78 13.01 -2.14
N LYS A 494 17.45 11.85 -2.03
CA LYS A 494 17.67 10.96 -3.18
C LYS A 494 16.36 10.35 -3.70
N VAL A 495 15.43 9.98 -2.82
CA VAL A 495 14.09 9.52 -3.20
C VAL A 495 13.35 10.57 -4.03
N VAL A 496 13.32 11.82 -3.56
CA VAL A 496 12.67 12.93 -4.29
C VAL A 496 13.28 13.12 -5.67
N GLN A 497 14.61 13.13 -5.77
CA GLN A 497 15.32 13.23 -7.06
C GLN A 497 14.96 12.08 -8.01
N LEU A 498 14.94 10.85 -7.51
CA LEU A 498 14.57 9.67 -8.30
C LEU A 498 13.13 9.78 -8.83
N CYS A 499 12.17 10.20 -8.00
CA CYS A 499 10.79 10.38 -8.43
C CYS A 499 10.65 11.44 -9.54
N LEU A 500 11.39 12.55 -9.45
CA LEU A 500 11.33 13.65 -10.43
C LEU A 500 12.03 13.33 -11.75
N GLU A 501 12.98 12.40 -11.72
CA GLU A 501 13.74 11.95 -12.90
C GLU A 501 13.33 10.53 -13.35
N TRP A 502 12.17 10.04 -12.88
CA TRP A 502 11.73 8.68 -13.10
C TRP A 502 11.55 8.38 -14.59
N ASN A 503 12.20 7.32 -15.07
CA ASN A 503 12.18 6.93 -16.48
C ASN A 503 12.41 5.42 -16.58
N HIS A 504 11.31 4.66 -16.67
CA HIS A 504 11.35 3.21 -16.77
C HIS A 504 10.52 2.75 -17.97
N LYS A 505 11.18 2.08 -18.91
CA LYS A 505 10.52 1.59 -20.14
C LYS A 505 9.63 0.37 -19.89
N ASP A 506 9.96 -0.43 -18.89
CA ASP A 506 9.21 -1.64 -18.53
C ASP A 506 8.37 -1.39 -17.28
N ALA A 507 7.07 -1.70 -17.36
CA ALA A 507 6.12 -1.44 -16.28
C ALA A 507 6.37 -2.32 -15.04
N ILE A 508 6.86 -3.55 -15.24
CA ILE A 508 7.14 -4.50 -14.16
C ILE A 508 8.36 -4.01 -13.37
N GLU A 509 9.45 -3.70 -14.07
CA GLU A 509 10.64 -3.13 -13.46
C GLU A 509 10.33 -1.81 -12.78
N SER A 510 9.50 -0.95 -13.40
CA SER A 510 9.06 0.31 -12.80
C SER A 510 8.39 0.09 -11.43
N MET A 511 7.45 -0.85 -11.31
CA MET A 511 6.79 -1.13 -10.01
C MET A 511 7.73 -1.76 -8.98
N LEU A 512 8.62 -2.68 -9.40
CA LEU A 512 9.60 -3.30 -8.50
C LEU A 512 10.61 -2.29 -7.98
N ASP A 513 11.14 -1.45 -8.86
CA ASP A 513 12.11 -0.42 -8.52
C ASP A 513 11.46 0.71 -7.73
N PHE A 514 10.21 1.08 -8.01
CA PHE A 514 9.48 2.05 -7.21
C PHE A 514 9.35 1.56 -5.76
N ARG A 515 8.97 0.29 -5.53
CA ARG A 515 8.97 -0.27 -4.17
C ARG A 515 10.36 -0.21 -3.53
N ARG A 516 11.40 -0.70 -4.21
CA ARG A 516 12.75 -0.84 -3.63
C ARG A 516 13.44 0.51 -3.37
N GLN A 517 13.33 1.44 -4.31
CA GLN A 517 14.08 2.70 -4.30
C GLN A 517 13.32 3.83 -3.61
N VAL A 518 11.98 3.75 -3.53
CA VAL A 518 11.14 4.77 -2.91
C VAL A 518 10.52 4.23 -1.62
N VAL A 519 9.62 3.25 -1.70
CA VAL A 519 8.81 2.84 -0.53
C VAL A 519 9.66 2.23 0.58
N ASP A 520 10.52 1.27 0.26
CA ASP A 520 11.42 0.62 1.23
C ASP A 520 12.41 1.62 1.86
N VAL A 521 12.86 2.62 1.10
CA VAL A 521 13.78 3.65 1.61
C VAL A 521 13.07 4.58 2.60
N LEU A 522 11.83 4.97 2.30
CA LEU A 522 11.00 5.79 3.18
C LEU A 522 10.57 5.02 4.45
N GLU A 523 10.25 3.73 4.32
CA GLU A 523 9.94 2.82 5.44
C GLU A 523 11.09 2.71 6.44
N VAL A 524 12.33 2.63 5.97
CA VAL A 524 13.50 2.67 6.87
C VAL A 524 13.62 4.03 7.56
N GLY A 525 13.25 5.12 6.89
CA GLY A 525 13.26 6.48 7.46
C GLY A 525 12.23 6.70 8.57
N CYS A 526 11.12 5.94 8.58
CA CYS A 526 10.14 5.98 9.67
C CYS A 526 10.67 5.45 11.02
N ARG A 527 11.87 4.83 11.01
CA ARG A 527 12.49 4.20 12.19
C ARG A 527 13.58 5.08 12.83
N LEU A 528 13.73 6.31 12.34
CA LEU A 528 14.71 7.29 12.79
C LEU A 528 14.24 8.08 14.02
#